data_AF-A0A849IJF9-F1
#
_entry.id   AF-A0A849IJF9-F1
#
_cell.length_a   1.000
_cell.length_b   1.000
_cell.length_c   1.000
_cell.angle_alpha   90.00
_cell.angle_beta   90.00
_cell.angle_gamma   90.00
#
_symmetry.space_group_name_H-M   'P 1'
#
loop_
_entity.id
_entity.type
_entity.pdbx_description
1 polymer ?
#
loop_
_entity_poly.entity_id
_entity_poly.type
_entity_poly.pdbx_seq_one_letter_code
_entity_poly.pdbx_strand_id
1 'polypeptide(L)'
;MVETAGSIRSDAGGRPRIGAVPDLDRPWEVCDPGRDRAMLAYTDADTARVIEEAVAWLVAVRAPAWAGDPGPRISVLVSLAGEAEDRVYDAVADAREGGYSWDQIASRLCTTVAAARRRYGGYARWRLTGGGS
;
A
#
# COMPACT_ATOMS: atom_id res chain seq x y z
N MET A 1 -17.25 -36.87 -33.09
CA MET A 1 -17.97 -37.74 -32.13
C MET A 1 -16.91 -38.22 -31.14
N VAL A 2 -16.71 -37.70 -29.94
CA VAL A 2 -17.47 -36.85 -29.02
C VAL A 2 -16.45 -36.03 -28.21
N GLU A 3 -16.67 -34.73 -28.08
CA GLU A 3 -16.04 -33.90 -27.04
C GLU A 3 -16.71 -34.19 -25.69
N THR A 4 -15.93 -34.36 -24.63
CA THR A 4 -16.45 -34.22 -23.27
C THR A 4 -15.34 -33.67 -22.37
N ALA A 5 -15.16 -32.35 -22.41
CA ALA A 5 -14.43 -31.62 -21.38
C ALA A 5 -15.40 -31.29 -20.23
N GLY A 6 -15.24 -32.00 -19.13
CA GLY A 6 -15.93 -31.72 -17.87
C GLY A 6 -15.32 -30.50 -17.16
N SER A 7 -16.16 -29.50 -16.97
CA SER A 7 -16.36 -28.73 -15.72
C SER A 7 -15.19 -28.02 -15.03
N ILE A 8 -15.14 -26.71 -15.31
CA ILE A 8 -15.05 -25.55 -14.40
C ILE A 8 -14.88 -25.81 -12.88
N ARG A 9 -13.84 -25.19 -12.29
CA ARG A 9 -13.86 -24.43 -11.02
C ARG A 9 -12.70 -23.42 -11.07
N SER A 10 -13.00 -22.15 -11.32
CA SER A 10 -13.22 -21.07 -10.35
C SER A 10 -11.93 -20.54 -9.70
N ASP A 11 -11.69 -19.29 -10.08
CA ASP A 11 -10.73 -18.28 -9.66
C ASP A 11 -10.34 -18.27 -8.16
N ALA A 12 -9.04 -18.21 -7.89
CA ALA A 12 -8.43 -17.76 -6.64
C ALA A 12 -6.93 -17.49 -6.86
N GLY A 13 -6.58 -16.26 -7.23
CA GLY A 13 -5.19 -15.85 -7.29
C GLY A 13 -4.99 -14.54 -8.01
N GLY A 14 -5.48 -13.44 -7.42
CA GLY A 14 -5.22 -12.09 -7.90
C GLY A 14 -3.71 -11.92 -8.09
N ARG A 15 -3.26 -11.85 -9.34
CA ARG A 15 -1.84 -11.66 -9.67
C ARG A 15 -1.49 -10.19 -9.42
N PRO A 16 -0.47 -9.86 -8.61
CA PRO A 16 0.09 -8.51 -8.66
C PRO A 16 0.71 -8.29 -10.04
N ARG A 17 0.39 -7.15 -10.67
CA ARG A 17 1.12 -6.66 -11.84
C ARG A 17 2.44 -6.09 -11.33
N ILE A 18 3.47 -6.93 -11.26
CA ILE A 18 4.84 -6.52 -10.90
C ILE A 18 5.33 -5.56 -11.98
N GLY A 19 5.27 -4.26 -11.70
CA GLY A 19 6.08 -3.27 -12.40
C GLY A 19 7.49 -3.37 -11.83
N ALA A 20 8.44 -3.80 -12.65
CA ALA A 20 9.86 -3.80 -12.29
C ALA A 20 10.28 -2.38 -11.85
N VAL A 21 10.85 -2.26 -10.65
CA VAL A 21 11.47 -1.01 -10.19
C VAL A 21 12.72 -0.80 -11.06
N PRO A 22 12.85 0.28 -11.86
CA PRO A 22 13.95 0.44 -12.83
C PRO A 22 15.35 0.68 -12.21
N ASP A 23 15.54 0.41 -10.92
CA ASP A 23 16.77 0.69 -10.17
C ASP A 23 17.20 -0.49 -9.27
N LEU A 24 16.58 -1.67 -9.45
CA LEU A 24 17.02 -2.93 -8.82
C LEU A 24 17.70 -3.89 -9.81
N ASP A 25 17.91 -3.47 -11.07
CA ASP A 25 18.68 -4.20 -12.08
C ASP A 25 20.20 -4.15 -11.80
N ARG A 26 20.60 -4.54 -10.59
CA ARG A 26 21.99 -4.94 -10.34
C ARG A 26 22.05 -6.45 -10.56
N PRO A 27 22.77 -6.95 -11.58
CA PRO A 27 22.76 -8.37 -11.98
C PRO A 27 23.35 -9.35 -10.96
N TRP A 28 23.72 -8.87 -9.76
CA TRP A 28 24.24 -9.66 -8.63
C TRP A 28 23.38 -9.55 -7.36
N GLU A 29 22.25 -8.83 -7.38
CA GLU A 29 21.31 -8.83 -6.25
C GLU A 29 20.41 -10.06 -6.31
N VAL A 30 20.71 -11.03 -5.45
CA VAL A 30 19.84 -12.19 -5.18
C VAL A 30 18.45 -11.67 -4.79
N CYS A 31 17.39 -12.16 -5.45
CA CYS A 31 16.00 -11.95 -5.01
C CYS A 31 15.86 -12.40 -3.55
N ASP A 32 15.84 -11.43 -2.64
CA ASP A 32 15.52 -11.63 -1.23
C ASP A 32 14.04 -11.26 -1.03
N PRO A 33 13.15 -12.24 -0.81
CA PRO A 33 11.74 -11.97 -0.59
C PRO A 33 11.46 -10.99 0.56
N GLY A 34 12.33 -10.94 1.58
CA GLY A 34 12.21 -9.99 2.69
C GLY A 34 12.46 -8.55 2.24
N ARG A 35 13.49 -8.33 1.42
CA ARG A 35 13.79 -7.03 0.81
C ARG A 35 12.73 -6.63 -0.20
N ASP A 36 12.26 -7.54 -1.04
CA ASP A 36 11.22 -7.24 -2.04
C ASP A 36 9.90 -6.80 -1.38
N ARG A 37 9.53 -7.42 -0.25
CA ARG A 37 8.35 -7.02 0.55
C ARG A 37 8.53 -5.70 1.29
N ALA A 38 9.76 -5.29 1.58
CA ALA A 38 10.05 -3.96 2.11
C ALA A 38 10.11 -2.88 1.00
N MET A 39 10.37 -3.30 -0.24
CA MET A 39 10.59 -2.41 -1.37
C MET A 39 9.36 -2.26 -2.27
N LEU A 40 8.36 -3.12 -2.15
CA LEU A 40 7.09 -3.05 -2.86
C LEU A 40 5.93 -3.21 -1.87
N ALA A 41 4.82 -2.53 -2.13
CA ALA A 41 3.62 -2.72 -1.33
C ALA A 41 3.19 -4.19 -1.35
N TYR A 42 3.14 -4.80 -0.16
CA TYR A 42 2.75 -6.19 0.03
C TYR A 42 1.90 -6.30 1.30
N THR A 43 0.88 -7.16 1.27
CA THR A 43 0.00 -7.43 2.41
C THR A 43 0.11 -8.90 2.75
N ASP A 44 0.52 -9.18 3.98
CA ASP A 44 0.70 -10.53 4.50
C ASP A 44 0.22 -10.66 5.94
N ALA A 45 0.52 -11.82 6.56
CA ALA A 45 0.13 -12.10 7.93
C ALA A 45 0.69 -11.07 8.92
N ASP A 46 1.90 -10.56 8.69
CA ASP A 46 2.52 -9.56 9.57
C ASP A 46 1.77 -8.23 9.44
N THR A 47 1.47 -7.80 8.22
CA THR A 47 0.66 -6.60 7.97
C THR A 47 -0.75 -6.72 8.58
N ALA A 48 -1.39 -7.88 8.42
CA ALA A 48 -2.71 -8.15 8.99
C ALA A 48 -2.68 -8.09 10.52
N ARG A 49 -1.65 -8.69 11.15
CA ARG A 49 -1.48 -8.70 12.61
C ARG A 49 -1.34 -7.29 13.17
N VAL A 50 -0.56 -6.42 12.52
CA VAL A 50 -0.40 -5.02 12.93
C VAL A 50 -1.73 -4.26 12.86
N ILE A 51 -2.51 -4.46 11.79
CA ILE A 51 -3.83 -3.84 11.67
C ILE A 51 -4.79 -4.34 12.75
N GLU A 52 -4.80 -5.64 13.04
CA GLU A 52 -5.65 -6.21 14.08
C GLU A 52 -5.31 -5.67 15.47
N GLU A 53 -4.03 -5.55 15.80
CA GLU A 53 -3.56 -4.97 17.06
C GLU A 53 -3.95 -3.49 17.18
N ALA A 54 -3.71 -2.70 16.12
CA ALA A 54 -4.09 -1.29 16.09
C ALA A 54 -5.60 -1.10 16.24
N VAL A 55 -6.39 -1.95 15.58
CA VAL A 55 -7.85 -1.92 15.68
C VAL A 55 -8.31 -2.26 17.10
N ALA A 56 -7.80 -3.34 17.68
CA ALA A 56 -8.17 -3.76 19.03
C ALA A 56 -7.85 -2.66 20.06
N TRP A 57 -6.66 -2.05 19.94
CA TRP A 57 -6.24 -0.95 20.80
C TRP A 57 -7.14 0.28 20.63
N LEU A 58 -7.38 0.73 19.40
CA LEU A 58 -8.22 1.91 19.14
C LEU A 58 -9.68 1.72 19.56
N VAL A 59 -10.25 0.52 19.37
CA VAL A 59 -11.61 0.22 19.86
C VAL A 59 -11.65 0.26 21.38
N ALA A 60 -10.67 -0.34 22.07
CA ALA A 60 -10.60 -0.33 23.53
C ALA A 60 -10.50 1.10 24.09
N VAL A 61 -9.76 2.00 23.43
CA VAL A 61 -9.59 3.39 23.88
C VAL A 61 -10.79 4.28 23.51
N ARG A 62 -11.36 4.12 22.30
CA ARG A 62 -12.43 5.01 21.79
C ARG A 62 -13.84 4.58 22.17
N ALA A 63 -14.07 3.28 22.34
CA ALA A 63 -15.39 2.70 22.58
C ALA A 63 -15.37 1.51 23.57
N PRO A 64 -14.79 1.67 24.78
CA PRO A 64 -14.63 0.56 25.73
C PRO A 64 -15.95 -0.10 26.14
N ALA A 65 -17.04 0.66 26.20
CA ALA A 65 -18.36 0.17 26.58
C ALA A 65 -19.09 -0.62 25.47
N TRP A 66 -18.54 -0.64 24.26
CA TRP A 66 -19.15 -1.25 23.07
C TRP A 66 -18.38 -2.51 22.65
N ALA A 67 -17.71 -3.16 23.61
CA ALA A 67 -17.00 -4.41 23.37
C ALA A 67 -17.98 -5.48 22.82
N GLY A 68 -17.70 -5.95 21.60
CA GLY A 68 -18.54 -6.92 20.89
C GLY A 68 -19.44 -6.33 19.81
N ASP A 69 -19.60 -5.00 19.74
CA ASP A 69 -20.28 -4.35 18.62
C ASP A 69 -19.33 -4.22 17.41
N PRO A 70 -19.75 -4.61 16.19
CA PRO A 70 -18.91 -4.47 14.99
C PRO A 70 -18.76 -3.01 14.52
N GLY A 71 -19.60 -2.08 14.97
CA GLY A 71 -19.60 -0.68 14.53
C GLY A 71 -18.27 0.05 14.78
N PRO A 72 -17.75 0.10 16.02
CA PRO A 72 -16.46 0.71 16.33
C PRO A 72 -15.31 0.17 15.48
N ARG A 73 -15.31 -1.13 15.16
CA ARG A 73 -14.28 -1.75 14.31
C ARG A 73 -14.26 -1.13 12.92
N ILE A 74 -15.43 -0.93 12.30
CA ILE A 74 -15.54 -0.29 10.97
C ILE A 74 -14.99 1.13 11.02
N SER A 75 -15.45 1.95 11.99
CA SER A 75 -15.02 3.34 12.13
C SER A 75 -13.51 3.47 12.37
N VAL A 76 -12.92 2.56 13.15
CA VAL A 76 -11.48 2.51 13.40
C VAL A 76 -10.70 2.13 12.15
N LEU A 77 -11.15 1.12 11.40
CA LEU A 77 -10.51 0.74 10.13
C LEU A 77 -10.55 1.88 9.12
N VAL A 78 -11.67 2.59 8.99
CA VAL A 78 -11.77 3.78 8.12
C VAL A 78 -10.81 4.87 8.58
N SER A 79 -10.71 5.11 9.90
CA SER A 79 -9.76 6.09 10.44
C SER A 79 -8.31 5.70 10.13
N LEU A 80 -7.94 4.43 10.33
CA LEU A 80 -6.58 3.94 10.05
C LEU A 80 -6.25 4.01 8.56
N ALA A 81 -7.20 3.69 7.69
CA ALA A 81 -7.03 3.81 6.25
C ALA A 81 -6.82 5.27 5.82
N GLY A 82 -7.66 6.20 6.29
CA GLY A 82 -7.50 7.62 5.98
C GLY A 82 -6.16 8.18 6.47
N GLU A 83 -5.81 7.87 7.72
CA GLU A 83 -4.54 8.28 8.32
C GLU A 83 -3.32 7.68 7.59
N ALA A 84 -3.40 6.43 7.14
CA ALA A 84 -2.36 5.80 6.33
C ALA A 84 -2.27 6.45 4.94
N GLU A 85 -3.41 6.76 4.31
CA GLU A 85 -3.44 7.46 3.02
C GLU A 85 -2.79 8.84 3.11
N ASP A 86 -3.09 9.63 4.13
CA ASP A 86 -2.47 10.93 4.38
C ASP A 86 -0.94 10.80 4.55
N ARG A 87 -0.49 9.81 5.33
CA ARG A 87 0.96 9.53 5.47
C ARG A 87 1.63 9.11 4.17
N VAL A 88 0.91 8.49 3.23
CA VAL A 88 1.47 8.19 1.89
C VAL A 88 1.70 9.49 1.11
N TYR A 89 0.85 10.50 1.23
CA TYR A 89 1.09 11.80 0.61
C TYR A 89 2.40 12.43 1.11
N ASP A 90 2.61 12.41 2.42
CA ASP A 90 3.84 12.92 3.03
C ASP A 90 5.07 12.13 2.56
N ALA A 91 5.02 10.80 2.64
CA ALA A 91 6.13 9.95 2.21
C ALA A 91 6.49 10.14 0.72
N VAL A 92 5.50 10.36 -0.15
CA VAL A 92 5.75 10.68 -1.56
C VAL A 92 6.42 12.05 -1.70
N ALA A 93 6.00 13.04 -0.93
CA ALA A 93 6.61 14.37 -0.95
C ALA A 93 8.05 14.33 -0.41
N ASP A 94 8.31 13.60 0.68
CA ASP A 94 9.65 13.35 1.22
C ASP A 94 10.55 12.66 0.20
N ALA A 95 10.03 11.64 -0.50
CA ALA A 95 10.78 10.96 -1.55
C ALA A 95 11.13 11.93 -2.71
N ARG A 96 10.20 12.83 -3.07
CA ARG A 96 10.43 13.86 -4.10
C ARG A 96 11.47 14.88 -3.66
N GLU A 97 11.47 15.31 -2.40
CA GLU A 97 12.51 16.14 -1.78
C GLU A 97 13.87 15.44 -1.77
N GLY A 98 13.89 14.14 -1.48
CA GLY A 98 15.07 13.27 -1.56
C GLY A 98 15.52 12.91 -2.98
N GLY A 99 14.90 13.48 -4.02
CA GLY A 99 15.33 13.31 -5.41
C GLY A 99 14.80 12.07 -6.14
N TYR A 100 13.91 11.26 -5.54
CA TYR A 100 13.35 10.07 -6.19
C TYR A 100 12.59 10.44 -7.46
N SER A 101 12.80 9.69 -8.54
CA SER A 101 12.01 9.84 -9.76
C SER A 101 10.56 9.37 -9.56
N TRP A 102 9.67 9.84 -10.42
CA TRP A 102 8.28 9.39 -10.40
C TRP A 102 8.13 7.91 -10.78
N ASP A 103 9.06 7.36 -11.56
CA ASP A 103 9.13 5.94 -11.90
C ASP A 103 9.47 5.09 -10.67
N GLN A 104 10.47 5.51 -9.89
CA GLN A 104 10.81 4.86 -8.61
C GLN A 104 9.61 4.91 -7.66
N ILE A 105 8.99 6.08 -7.48
CA ILE A 105 7.81 6.26 -6.60
C ILE A 105 6.63 5.40 -7.06
N ALA A 106 6.28 5.42 -8.35
CA ALA A 106 5.16 4.65 -8.88
C ALA A 106 5.34 3.14 -8.69
N SER A 107 6.58 2.66 -8.79
CA SER A 107 6.91 1.26 -8.53
C SER A 107 6.64 0.89 -7.07
N ARG A 108 7.05 1.73 -6.10
CA ARG A 108 6.76 1.53 -4.66
C ARG A 108 5.27 1.52 -4.35
N LEU A 109 4.53 2.41 -5.00
CA LEU A 109 3.08 2.54 -4.87
C LEU A 109 2.31 1.43 -5.63
N CYS A 110 3.00 0.53 -6.33
CA CYS A 110 2.39 -0.49 -7.18
C CYS A 110 1.36 0.11 -8.17
N THR A 111 1.72 1.23 -8.79
CA THR A 111 0.84 1.97 -9.71
C THR A 111 1.60 2.50 -10.91
N THR A 112 0.91 3.14 -11.85
CA THR A 112 1.55 3.76 -13.01
C THR A 112 2.08 5.15 -12.66
N VAL A 113 3.14 5.60 -13.34
CA VAL A 113 3.68 6.97 -13.19
C VAL A 113 2.61 8.04 -13.38
N ALA A 114 1.74 7.86 -14.37
CA ALA A 114 0.64 8.78 -14.63
C ALA A 114 -0.36 8.84 -13.46
N ALA A 115 -0.71 7.70 -12.88
CA ALA A 115 -1.60 7.64 -11.73
C ALA A 115 -0.95 8.25 -10.48
N ALA A 116 0.33 7.95 -10.22
CA ALA A 116 1.10 8.52 -9.11
C ALA A 116 1.19 10.05 -9.23
N ARG A 117 1.60 10.56 -10.39
CA ARG A 117 1.68 12.01 -10.64
C ARG A 117 0.34 12.72 -10.49
N ARG A 118 -0.72 12.13 -11.04
CA ARG A 118 -2.08 12.70 -10.93
C ARG A 118 -2.53 12.80 -9.48
N ARG A 119 -2.27 11.76 -8.67
CA ARG A 119 -2.74 11.70 -7.28
C ARG A 119 -1.89 12.54 -6.32
N TYR A 120 -0.56 12.48 -6.44
CA TYR A 120 0.36 13.03 -5.44
C TYR A 120 1.17 14.25 -5.93
N GLY A 121 1.21 14.52 -7.23
CA GLY A 121 2.12 15.51 -7.82
C GLY A 121 1.84 16.95 -7.38
N GLY A 122 0.57 17.32 -7.21
CA GLY A 122 0.20 18.64 -6.71
C GLY A 122 0.70 18.87 -5.28
N TYR A 123 0.44 17.92 -4.38
CA TYR A 123 0.87 17.98 -2.99
C TYR A 123 2.39 18.01 -2.84
N ALA A 124 3.10 17.08 -3.51
CA ALA A 124 4.55 17.03 -3.46
C ALA A 124 5.20 18.34 -3.97
N ARG A 125 4.62 18.97 -5.01
CA ARG A 125 5.07 20.27 -5.50
C ARG A 125 4.84 21.37 -4.46
N TRP A 126 3.65 21.43 -3.88
CA TRP A 126 3.31 22.44 -2.87
C TRP A 126 4.26 22.39 -1.67
N ARG A 127 4.59 21.18 -1.19
CA ARG A 127 5.56 20.95 -0.10
C ARG A 127 6.96 21.46 -0.45
N LEU A 128 7.46 21.09 -1.64
CA LEU A 128 8.76 21.54 -2.17
C LEU A 128 8.90 23.06 -2.30
N THR A 129 7.78 23.76 -2.55
CA THR A 129 7.78 25.23 -2.72
C THR A 129 7.61 26.00 -1.41
N GLY A 130 7.68 25.32 -0.26
CA GLY A 130 7.62 25.96 1.06
C GLY A 130 6.21 26.27 1.57
N GLY A 131 5.18 25.66 1.00
CA GLY A 131 3.78 25.91 1.39
C GLY A 131 3.38 25.39 2.77
N GLY A 132 4.23 24.58 3.43
CA GLY A 132 3.96 23.91 4.70
C GLY A 132 4.78 24.40 5.91
N SER A 133 5.33 25.61 5.87
CA SER A 133 5.93 26.27 7.06
C SER A 133 4.92 27.07 7.86
#